data_AF-K0J2Z3-F1
#
_entry.id   AF-K0J2Z3-F1
#
_cell.length_a   1.000
_cell.length_b   1.000
_cell.length_c   1.000
_cell.angle_alpha   90.00
_cell.angle_beta   90.00
_cell.angle_gamma   90.00
#
_symmetry.space_group_name_H-M   'P 1'
#
loop_
_entity.id
_entity.type
_entity.pdbx_description
1 polymer ?
#
loop_
_entity_poly.entity_id
_entity_poly.type
_entity_poly.pdbx_seq_one_letter_code
_entity_poly.pdbx_strand_id
1 'polypeptide(L)' 'MYSFCSVERTTQESRGFSHERFKIGSAELDIDGILPDGSTEAVFRKGAWAFDI' A
#
# COMPACT_ATOMS: atom_id res chain seq x y z
N MET A 1 2.22 11.39 -15.83
CA MET A 1 1.50 10.11 -15.97
C MET A 1 1.68 9.38 -14.64
N TYR A 2 0.68 9.39 -13.77
CA TYR A 2 0.79 8.80 -12.42
C TYR A 2 0.41 7.32 -12.51
N SER A 3 1.30 6.44 -12.04
CA SER A 3 1.04 5.00 -12.00
C SER A 3 0.05 4.70 -10.87
N PHE A 4 -1.08 4.11 -11.24
CA PHE A 4 -2.11 3.70 -10.32
C PHE A 4 -1.80 2.28 -9.86
N CYS A 5 -1.53 2.08 -8.57
CA CYS A 5 -1.69 0.74 -8.02
C CYS A 5 -3.09 0.58 -7.44
N SER A 6 -3.87 -0.33 -8.03
CA SER A 6 -5.08 -0.89 -7.44
C SER A 6 -4.75 -2.28 -6.91
N VAL A 7 -4.78 -2.45 -5.59
CA VAL A 7 -4.77 -3.77 -4.93
C VAL A 7 -6.23 -4.17 -4.71
N GLU A 8 -6.75 -5.05 -5.55
CA GLU A 8 -8.13 -5.54 -5.45
C GLU A 8 -8.15 -6.96 -4.84
N ARG A 9 -8.42 -7.04 -3.53
CA ARG A 9 -9.01 -8.20 -2.86
C ARG A 9 -9.82 -7.71 -1.68
N THR A 10 -11.16 -7.79 -1.79
CA THR A 10 -12.12 -7.30 -0.80
C THR A 10 -12.69 -8.46 0.02
N THR A 11 -12.26 -8.55 1.28
CA THR A 11 -13.13 -8.98 2.38
C THR A 11 -12.84 -8.05 3.57
N GLN A 12 -13.56 -6.93 3.67
CA GLN A 12 -13.46 -6.02 4.82
C GLN A 12 -14.84 -5.87 5.47
N GLU A 13 -15.04 -6.50 6.65
CA GLU A 13 -16.15 -6.14 7.52
C GLU A 13 -15.75 -4.93 8.39
N SER A 14 -15.93 -3.72 7.85
CA SER A 14 -15.97 -2.50 8.64
C SER A 14 -17.43 -2.16 8.94
N ARG A 15 -17.90 -2.32 10.19
CA ARG A 15 -19.23 -1.85 10.60
C ARG A 15 -19.21 -0.35 10.90
N GLY A 16 -19.59 0.43 9.90
CA GLY A 16 -19.81 1.87 10.01
C GLY A 16 -20.72 2.34 8.87
N PHE A 17 -21.54 3.36 9.12
CA PHE A 17 -22.53 3.84 8.14
C PHE A 17 -21.89 4.54 6.93
N SER A 18 -20.70 5.12 7.12
CA SER A 18 -19.95 5.83 6.09
C SER A 18 -18.55 5.26 5.95
N HIS A 19 -18.17 4.87 4.73
CA HIS A 19 -16.81 4.48 4.37
C HIS A 19 -16.20 5.60 3.53
N GLU A 20 -15.33 6.40 4.15
CA GLU A 20 -14.58 7.44 3.45
C GLU A 20 -13.20 6.94 3.07
N ARG A 21 -12.86 7.08 1.78
CA ARG A 21 -11.56 6.71 1.23
C ARG A 21 -10.78 7.98 0.95
N PHE A 22 -9.57 8.09 1.51
CA PHE A 22 -8.64 9.19 1.23
C PHE A 22 -7.32 8.66 0.66
N LYS A 23 -6.56 9.51 -0.03
CA LYS A 23 -5.31 9.15 -0.69
C LYS A 23 -4.12 9.60 0.16
N ILE A 24 -3.09 8.76 0.25
CA ILE A 24 -1.85 9.00 1.04
C ILE A 24 -0.60 8.75 0.17
N GLY A 25 -0.75 8.73 -1.16
CA GLY A 25 0.37 8.50 -2.08
C GLY A 25 1.29 9.72 -2.19
N SER A 26 2.61 9.48 -2.21
CA SER A 26 3.63 10.50 -2.51
C SER A 26 4.79 9.87 -3.31
N ALA A 27 5.54 10.70 -4.05
CA ALA A 27 6.79 10.28 -4.70
C ALA A 27 7.92 9.95 -3.70
N GLU A 28 7.74 10.33 -2.44
CA GLU A 28 8.66 10.02 -1.33
C GLU A 28 8.09 8.91 -0.42
N LEU A 29 7.00 8.26 -0.83
CA LEU A 29 6.37 7.21 -0.03
C LEU A 29 7.18 5.92 -0.11
N ASP A 30 7.56 5.44 1.06
CA ASP A 30 8.15 4.12 1.28
C ASP A 30 7.17 3.26 2.10
N ILE A 31 7.03 1.98 1.71
CA ILE A 31 6.17 1.00 2.39
C ILE A 31 6.97 -0.29 2.59
N ASP A 32 6.97 -0.77 3.83
CA ASP A 32 7.56 -2.05 4.23
C ASP A 32 6.50 -3.07 4.61
N GLY A 33 6.67 -4.29 4.11
CA GLY A 33 5.99 -5.47 4.62
C GLY A 33 6.74 -5.99 5.84
N ILE A 34 6.02 -6.39 6.88
CA ILE A 34 6.60 -7.05 8.06
C ILE A 34 6.33 -8.55 7.91
N LEU A 35 7.41 -9.33 7.88
CA LEU A 35 7.35 -10.78 7.80
C LEU A 35 6.99 -11.38 9.18
N PRO A 36 6.49 -12.63 9.23
CA PRO A 36 6.12 -13.28 10.50
C PRO A 36 7.29 -13.45 11.48
N ASP A 37 8.52 -13.44 10.98
CA ASP A 37 9.75 -13.49 11.78
C ASP A 37 10.19 -12.12 12.32
N GLY A 38 9.44 -11.05 12.01
CA GLY A 38 9.71 -9.67 12.41
C GLY A 38 10.71 -8.94 11.52
N SER A 39 11.25 -9.58 10.48
CA SER A 39 12.06 -8.89 9.48
C SER A 39 11.16 -8.06 8.53
N THR A 40 11.77 -7.15 7.79
CA THR A 40 11.04 -6.25 6.88
C THR A 40 11.46 -6.47 5.44
N GLU A 41 10.49 -6.43 4.54
CA GLU A 41 10.71 -6.46 3.09
C GLU A 41 10.23 -5.15 2.47
N ALA A 42 11.03 -4.59 1.56
CA ALA A 42 10.65 -3.40 0.83
C ALA A 42 9.57 -3.75 -0.18
N VAL A 43 8.41 -3.12 -0.08
CA VAL A 43 7.25 -3.34 -0.98
C VAL A 43 7.09 -2.16 -1.92
N PHE A 44 7.25 -0.94 -1.40
CA PHE A 44 7.18 0.30 -2.18
C PHE A 44 8.33 1.22 -1.79
N ARG A 45 8.97 1.85 -2.78
CA ARG A 45 10.04 2.81 -2.58
C ARG A 45 9.90 3.99 -3.52
N LYS A 46 10.01 5.21 -2.98
CA LYS A 46 9.93 6.45 -3.75
C LYS A 46 8.74 6.49 -4.73
N GLY A 47 7.58 6.01 -4.28
CA GLY A 47 6.38 5.99 -5.11
C GLY A 47 6.33 4.91 -6.21
N ALA A 48 7.24 3.93 -6.22
CA ALA A 48 7.27 2.81 -7.16
C ALA A 48 7.37 1.44 -6.47
N TRP A 49 7.00 0.39 -7.18
CA TRP A 49 7.13 -0.99 -6.70
C TRP A 49 8.60 -1.39 -6.56
N ALA A 50 8.97 -1.90 -5.39
CA ALA A 50 10.35 -2.28 -5.10
C ALA A 50 10.83 -3.53 -5.88
N PHE A 51 9.92 -4.23 -6.56
CA PHE A 51 10.21 -5.44 -7.34
C PHE A 51 10.69 -5.18 -8.77
N ASP A 52 10.49 -3.96 -9.28
CA ASP A 52 10.80 -3.55 -10.67
C ASP A 52 12.13 -2.80 -10.80
N ILE A 53 13.03 -2.92 -9.82
CA ILE A 53 14.35 -2.25 -9.75
C ILE A 53 15.49 -3.26 -9.72
#